data_AF-A0A2V9LU07-F1
#
_entry.id   AF-A0A2V9LU07-F1
#
_cell.length_a   1.000
_cell.length_b   1.000
_cell.length_c   1.000
_cell.angle_alpha   90.00
_cell.angle_beta   90.00
_cell.angle_gamma   90.00
#
_symmetry.space_group_name_H-M   'P 1'
#
loop_
_entity.id
_entity.type
_entity.pdbx_description
1 polymer ?
#
loop_
_entity_poly.entity_id
_entity_poly.type
_entity_poly.pdbx_seq_one_letter_code
_entity_poly.pdbx_strand_id
1 'polypeptide(L)'
;MRFWRVRFRALRALIAVGVNLTLIVQLAPAATLAEANERIEAWRKEYNERRPHGALGEWTPNEFANEVAASRDFIGMQITKNSLECPETEVR
;
A
#
# COMPACT_ATOMS: atom_id res chain seq x y z
N MET A 1 -20.53 3.23 -4.32
CA MET A 1 -20.69 1.81 -4.72
C MET A 1 -21.73 1.59 -5.85
N ARG A 2 -21.87 2.51 -6.82
CA ARG A 2 -22.81 2.37 -7.96
C ARG A 2 -22.12 2.15 -9.32
N PHE A 3 -20.80 2.39 -9.39
CA PHE A 3 -20.02 2.25 -10.63
C PHE A 3 -19.77 0.80 -11.06
N TRP A 4 -19.77 -0.16 -10.12
CA TRP A 4 -19.45 -1.56 -10.40
C TRP A 4 -20.61 -2.33 -11.07
N ARG A 5 -21.87 -1.95 -10.80
CA ARG A 5 -23.06 -2.64 -11.33
C ARG A 5 -23.30 -2.40 -12.82
N VAL A 6 -22.88 -1.25 -13.35
CA VAL A 6 -23.08 -0.89 -14.76
C VAL A 6 -22.08 -1.60 -15.67
N ARG A 7 -20.84 -1.83 -15.20
CA ARG A 7 -19.79 -2.51 -15.98
C ARG A 7 -20.10 -3.99 -16.26
N PHE A 8 -20.84 -4.65 -15.38
CA PHE A 8 -21.24 -6.05 -15.57
C PHE A 8 -22.36 -6.25 -16.60
N ARG A 9 -23.19 -5.22 -16.84
CA ARG A 9 -24.23 -5.28 -17.88
C ARG A 9 -23.66 -5.09 -19.29
N ALA A 10 -22.61 -4.28 -19.43
CA ALA A 10 -21.89 -4.14 -20.71
C ALA A 10 -21.15 -5.42 -21.12
N LEU A 11 -20.65 -6.19 -20.16
CA LEU A 11 -19.94 -7.46 -20.39
C LEU A 11 -20.83 -8.55 -21.02
N ARG A 12 -22.15 -8.51 -20.79
CA ARG A 12 -23.10 -9.46 -21.39
C ARG A 12 -23.61 -9.09 -22.79
N ALA A 13 -23.50 -7.82 -23.20
CA ALA A 13 -23.94 -7.40 -24.54
C ALA A 13 -22.94 -7.81 -25.64
N LEU A 14 -21.64 -7.91 -25.31
CA LEU A 14 -20.58 -8.26 -26.26
C LEU A 14 -20.62 -9.72 -26.75
N ILE A 15 -21.20 -10.63 -25.95
CA ILE A 15 -21.34 -12.05 -26.32
C ILE A 15 -22.38 -12.22 -27.46
N ALA A 16 -23.34 -11.30 -27.59
CA ALA A 16 -24.39 -11.37 -28.61
C ALA A 16 -23.96 -10.88 -30.01
N VAL A 17 -22.83 -10.18 -30.14
CA VAL A 17 -22.35 -9.57 -31.40
C VAL A 17 -21.17 -10.33 -32.01
N GLY A 18 -20.79 -11.50 -31.46
CA GLY A 18 -19.71 -12.31 -32.03
C GLY A 18 -18.32 -11.67 -31.94
N VAL A 19 -18.11 -10.74 -31.01
CA VAL A 19 -16.79 -10.16 -30.76
C VAL A 19 -15.96 -11.20 -30.01
N ASN A 20 -14.93 -11.75 -30.68
CA ASN A 20 -14.03 -12.75 -30.10
C ASN A 20 -13.35 -12.17 -28.85
N LEU A 21 -13.29 -12.93 -27.75
CA LEU A 21 -12.64 -12.51 -26.50
C LEU A 21 -11.18 -12.06 -26.72
N THR A 22 -10.48 -12.66 -27.69
CA THR A 22 -9.14 -12.24 -28.12
C THR A 22 -9.09 -10.78 -28.57
N LEU A 23 -10.12 -10.31 -29.28
CA LEU A 23 -10.20 -8.92 -29.75
C LEU A 23 -10.43 -7.92 -28.60
N ILE A 24 -11.15 -8.34 -27.55
CA ILE A 24 -11.40 -7.51 -26.36
C ILE A 24 -10.10 -7.32 -25.56
N VAL A 25 -9.27 -8.37 -25.47
CA VAL A 25 -7.97 -8.29 -24.80
C VAL A 25 -7.00 -7.38 -25.56
N GLN A 26 -7.06 -7.37 -26.90
CA GLN A 26 -6.23 -6.49 -27.74
C GLN A 26 -6.60 -5.00 -27.63
N LEU A 27 -7.85 -4.68 -27.21
CA LEU A 27 -8.36 -3.31 -27.06
C LEU A 27 -8.41 -2.86 -25.59
N ALA A 28 -7.73 -3.57 -24.68
CA ALA A 28 -7.64 -3.15 -23.29
C ALA A 28 -6.65 -1.98 -23.17
N PRO A 29 -7.03 -0.84 -22.56
CA PRO A 29 -6.19 0.37 -22.55
C PRO A 29 -4.82 0.15 -21.88
N ALA A 30 -4.72 -0.75 -20.89
CA ALA A 30 -3.44 -1.13 -20.28
C ALA A 30 -2.61 -2.13 -21.12
N ALA A 31 -2.70 -2.08 -22.46
CA ALA A 31 -2.02 -3.03 -23.36
C ALA A 31 -0.49 -2.92 -23.33
N THR A 32 0.07 -1.92 -22.64
CA THR A 32 1.51 -1.78 -22.45
C THR A 32 1.91 -2.01 -20.99
N LEU A 33 3.01 -2.73 -20.79
CA LEU A 33 3.64 -2.93 -19.47
C LEU A 33 3.95 -1.61 -18.77
N ALA A 34 4.31 -0.57 -19.53
CA ALA A 34 4.62 0.75 -19.01
C ALA A 34 3.40 1.41 -18.35
N GLU A 35 2.24 1.42 -19.02
CA GLU A 35 1.02 2.00 -18.45
C GLU A 35 0.51 1.20 -17.24
N ALA A 36 0.64 -0.13 -17.30
CA ALA A 36 0.29 -0.98 -16.17
C ALA A 36 1.15 -0.65 -14.93
N ASN A 37 2.47 -0.49 -15.12
CA ASN A 37 3.39 -0.11 -14.06
C ASN A 37 3.09 1.29 -13.51
N GLU A 38 2.84 2.26 -14.38
CA GLU A 38 2.50 3.63 -13.96
C GLU A 38 1.23 3.64 -13.10
N ARG A 39 0.20 2.90 -13.51
CA ARG A 39 -1.06 2.80 -12.76
C ARG A 39 -0.88 2.10 -11.42
N ILE A 40 -0.06 1.05 -11.37
CA ILE A 40 0.25 0.35 -10.12
C ILE A 40 1.01 1.28 -9.16
N GLU A 41 2.04 1.99 -9.65
CA GLU A 41 2.81 2.91 -8.82
C GLU A 41 1.96 4.10 -8.34
N ALA A 42 1.12 4.64 -9.20
CA ALA A 42 0.15 5.68 -8.81
C ALA A 42 -0.78 5.18 -7.70
N TRP A 43 -1.30 3.95 -7.80
CA TRP A 43 -2.15 3.36 -6.77
C TRP A 43 -1.41 3.06 -5.48
N ARG A 44 -0.19 2.54 -5.56
CA ARG A 44 0.67 2.27 -4.41
C ARG A 44 0.94 3.54 -3.63
N LYS A 45 1.32 4.61 -4.32
CA LYS A 45 1.58 5.92 -3.72
C LYS A 45 0.35 6.47 -3.01
N GLU A 46 -0.78 6.49 -3.72
CA GLU A 46 -2.05 6.99 -3.17
C GLU A 46 -2.49 6.21 -1.92
N TYR A 47 -2.37 4.89 -1.94
CA TYR A 47 -2.74 4.03 -0.82
C TYR A 47 -1.83 4.27 0.39
N ASN A 48 -0.53 4.30 0.18
CA ASN A 48 0.44 4.41 1.27
C ASN A 48 0.54 5.82 1.88
N GLU A 49 0.29 6.87 1.09
CA GLU A 49 0.53 8.26 1.50
C GLU A 49 -0.74 9.06 1.81
N ARG A 50 -1.90 8.71 1.23
CA ARG A 50 -3.08 9.61 1.28
C ARG A 50 -4.35 8.99 1.81
N ARG A 51 -4.41 7.67 1.92
CA ARG A 51 -5.62 6.98 2.37
C ARG A 51 -5.54 6.67 3.86
N PRO A 52 -6.32 7.39 4.71
CA PRO A 52 -6.45 7.01 6.10
C PRO A 52 -7.18 5.67 6.21
N HIS A 53 -6.68 4.78 7.06
CA HIS A 53 -7.30 3.49 7.33
C HIS A 53 -7.82 3.44 8.76
N GLY A 54 -9.12 3.20 8.94
CA GLY A 54 -9.72 3.07 10.28
C GLY A 54 -9.11 1.95 11.12
N ALA A 55 -8.56 0.90 10.49
CA ALA A 55 -7.82 -0.16 11.20
C ALA A 55 -6.48 0.32 11.80
N LEU A 56 -5.92 1.42 11.27
CA LEU A 56 -4.73 2.10 11.77
C LEU A 56 -5.11 3.38 12.56
N GLY A 57 -6.37 3.55 12.94
CA GLY A 57 -6.83 4.73 13.67
C GLY A 57 -6.86 6.01 12.83
N GLU A 58 -7.24 5.90 11.54
CA GLU A 58 -7.24 6.98 10.54
C GLU A 58 -5.84 7.43 10.09
N TRP A 59 -4.81 6.63 10.36
CA TRP A 59 -3.45 6.91 9.88
C TRP A 59 -3.21 6.24 8.53
N THR A 60 -2.33 6.84 7.74
CA THR A 60 -1.81 6.22 6.53
C THR A 60 -0.77 5.16 6.89
N PRO A 61 -0.57 4.13 6.04
CA PRO A 61 0.44 3.10 6.30
C PRO A 61 1.86 3.66 6.51
N ASN A 62 2.21 4.74 5.80
CA ASN A 62 3.53 5.36 5.91
C ASN A 62 3.73 6.09 7.25
N GLU A 63 2.71 6.81 7.73
CA GLU A 63 2.74 7.46 9.04
C GLU A 63 2.90 6.44 10.17
N PHE A 64 2.16 5.33 10.09
CA PHE A 64 2.30 4.24 11.05
C PHE A 64 3.71 3.62 11.02
N ALA A 65 4.27 3.36 9.83
CA ALA A 65 5.61 2.79 9.71
C ALA A 65 6.70 3.72 10.29
N ASN A 66 6.57 5.04 10.07
CA ASN A 66 7.50 6.02 10.62
C ASN A 66 7.46 6.06 12.16
N GLU A 67 6.26 6.01 12.75
CA GLU A 67 6.11 6.02 14.21
C GLU A 67 6.70 4.76 14.86
N VAL A 68 6.47 3.59 14.24
CA VAL A 68 7.04 2.33 14.70
C VAL A 68 8.57 2.34 14.59
N ALA A 69 9.12 2.89 13.51
CA ALA A 69 10.56 3.05 13.34
C ALA A 69 11.16 3.97 14.41
N ALA A 70 10.56 5.14 14.63
CA ALA A 70 11.00 6.10 15.65
C ALA A 70 10.95 5.49 17.06
N SER A 71 9.88 4.76 17.38
CA SER A 71 9.73 4.04 18.66
C SER A 71 10.83 3.00 18.85
N ARG A 72 11.15 2.24 17.79
CA ARG A 72 12.20 1.22 17.83
C ARG A 72 13.59 1.84 18.02
N ASP A 73 13.89 2.95 17.36
CA ASP A 73 15.16 3.66 17.48
C ASP A 73 15.34 4.22 18.90
N PHE A 74 14.27 4.76 19.48
CA PHE A 74 14.28 5.21 20.87
C PHE A 74 14.61 4.08 21.84
N ILE A 75 13.96 2.91 21.71
CA ILE A 75 14.24 1.74 22.56
C ILE A 75 15.68 1.26 22.38
N GLY A 76 16.17 1.18 21.14
CA GLY A 76 17.56 0.81 20.85
C GLY A 76 18.56 1.73 21.54
N MET A 77 18.30 3.04 21.55
CA MET A 77 19.16 4.03 22.19
C MET A 77 19.10 4.00 23.73
N GLN A 78 17.97 3.62 24.32
CA GLN A 78 17.88 3.44 25.78
C GLN A 78 18.60 2.16 26.23
N ILE A 79 18.54 1.08 25.45
CA ILE A 79 19.28 -0.15 25.74
C ILE A 79 20.79 0.10 25.70
N THR A 80 21.28 0.86 24.71
CA THR A 80 22.71 1.16 24.60
C THR A 80 23.19 2.08 25.72
N LYS A 81 22.39 3.08 26.13
CA LYS A 81 22.70 3.95 27.28
C LYS A 81 22.73 3.19 28.60
N ASN A 82 21.69 2.41 28.87
CA ASN A 82 21.61 1.59 30.10
C ASN A 82 22.72 0.54 30.18
N SER A 83 23.27 0.10 29.03
CA SER A 83 24.41 -0.82 28.99
C SER A 83 25.78 -0.12 29.11
N LEU A 84 25.85 1.19 28.90
CA LEU A 84 27.07 2.00 29.08
C LEU A 84 27.18 2.56 30.51
N GLU A 85 26.07 2.63 31.24
CA GLU A 85 26.06 2.77 32.70
C GLU A 85 26.36 1.41 33.35
N CYS A 86 27.62 0.96 33.24
CA CYS A 86 28.14 -0.01 34.21
C CYS A 86 28.00 0.63 35.61
N PRO A 87 27.32 0.00 36.58
CA PRO A 87 27.40 0.49 37.94
C PRO A 87 28.86 0.37 38.36
N GLU A 88 29.52 1.51 38.59
CA GLU A 88 30.80 1.51 39.27
C GLU A 88 30.59 0.78 40.58
N THR A 89 31.18 -0.41 40.68
CA THR A 89 31.12 -1.24 41.86
C THR A 89 31.76 -0.46 43.00
N GLU A 90 30.94 0.15 43.85
CA GLU A 90 31.32 0.66 45.15
C GLU A 90 31.68 -0.56 46.02
N VAL A 91 32.91 -1.03 45.86
CA VAL A 91 33.53 -2.06 46.70
C VAL A 91 33.83 -1.39 48.04
N ARG A 92 32.96 -1.64 49.01
CA ARG A 92 33.16 -1.32 50.42
C ARG A 92 34.05 -2.35 51.11
#